data_AF-A0A671T468-F1
#
_entry.id   AF-A0A671T468-F1
#
_cell.length_a   1.000
_cell.length_b   1.000
_cell.length_c   1.000
_cell.angle_alpha   90.00
_cell.angle_beta   90.00
_cell.angle_gamma   90.00
#
_symmetry.space_group_name_H-M   'P 1'
#
loop_
_entity.id
_entity.type
_entity.pdbx_description
1 polymer ?
#
loop_
_entity_poly.entity_id
_entity_poly.type
_entity_poly.pdbx_seq_one_letter_code
_entity_poly.pdbx_strand_id
1 'polypeptide(L)'
;FNFTITDWIRANGCTWSNGDPVTFISLTRNFTEERCCGALTTGGTWECFNCSSKMYFMCYKQGDHILIPENKTWLEAQLYCKKNQSNLVSIRNEMENEQVKEAVNGSDSVWIGLQYNYKVACPFIANILLIAFVFCGSISKLRHAAS
;
A
#
# COMPACT_ATOMS: atom_id res chain seq x y z
N PHE A 1 18.30 15.64 -14.09
CA PHE A 1 16.91 15.23 -13.91
C PHE A 1 16.59 15.27 -12.41
N ASN A 2 15.73 16.17 -11.96
CA ASN A 2 15.32 16.25 -10.55
C ASN A 2 14.23 15.21 -10.30
N PHE A 3 14.57 14.12 -9.62
CA PHE A 3 13.58 13.19 -9.09
C PHE A 3 12.88 13.85 -7.91
N THR A 4 11.56 13.92 -7.92
CA THR A 4 10.79 14.35 -6.76
C THR A 4 10.67 13.21 -5.75
N ILE A 5 10.30 13.55 -4.51
CA ILE A 5 9.94 12.55 -3.49
C ILE A 5 8.84 11.61 -4.02
N THR A 6 7.85 12.14 -4.76
CA THR A 6 6.78 11.33 -5.35
C THR A 6 7.27 10.36 -6.43
N ASP A 7 8.30 10.72 -7.19
CA ASP A 7 8.92 9.82 -8.17
C ASP A 7 9.65 8.65 -7.50
N TRP A 8 10.33 8.89 -6.38
CA TRP A 8 10.96 7.84 -5.58
C TRP A 8 9.92 6.90 -4.92
N ILE A 9 8.82 7.46 -4.42
CA ILE A 9 7.74 6.67 -3.83
C ILE A 9 7.07 5.77 -4.86
N ARG A 10 6.82 6.31 -6.07
CA ARG A 10 6.28 5.54 -7.19
C ARG A 10 7.25 4.45 -7.64
N ALA A 11 8.56 4.70 -7.59
CA ALA A 11 9.59 3.69 -7.83
C ALA A 11 9.57 2.56 -6.79
N ASN A 12 9.04 2.79 -5.59
CA ASN A 12 8.77 1.74 -4.61
C ASN A 12 7.41 1.06 -4.78
N GLY A 13 6.57 1.44 -5.75
CA GLY A 13 5.30 0.75 -6.02
C GLY A 13 4.19 0.95 -4.97
N CYS A 14 4.30 1.98 -4.11
CA CYS A 14 3.24 2.37 -3.17
C CYS A 14 2.19 3.25 -3.86
N THR A 15 0.91 2.93 -3.67
CA THR A 15 -0.21 3.72 -4.20
C THR A 15 -1.40 3.76 -3.24
N TRP A 16 -2.16 4.85 -3.25
CA TRP A 16 -3.43 4.92 -2.54
C TRP A 16 -4.58 4.41 -3.42
N SER A 17 -5.47 3.64 -2.82
CA SER A 17 -6.58 2.99 -3.52
C SER A 17 -7.72 3.91 -3.96
N ASN A 18 -7.72 5.15 -3.46
CA ASN A 18 -8.60 6.23 -3.90
C ASN A 18 -7.99 7.05 -5.06
N GLY A 19 -6.73 6.79 -5.43
CA GLY A 19 -6.01 7.53 -6.46
C GLY A 19 -5.29 8.78 -5.98
N ASP A 20 -5.32 9.09 -4.68
CA ASP A 20 -4.59 10.23 -4.14
C ASP A 20 -3.07 10.05 -4.35
N PRO A 21 -2.32 11.15 -4.56
CA PRO A 21 -0.88 11.07 -4.63
C PRO A 21 -0.30 10.66 -3.29
N VAL A 22 0.70 9.76 -3.30
CA VAL A 22 1.45 9.44 -2.08
C VAL A 22 2.48 10.53 -1.84
N THR A 23 2.19 11.44 -0.91
CA THR A 23 3.04 12.59 -0.54
C THR A 23 3.77 12.41 0.80
N PHE A 24 3.38 11.40 1.58
CA PHE A 24 3.89 11.11 2.91
C PHE A 24 4.03 9.59 3.08
N ILE A 25 5.02 9.16 3.85
CA ILE A 25 5.35 7.76 4.12
C ILE A 25 5.73 7.60 5.59
N SER A 26 5.16 6.59 6.25
CA SER A 26 5.50 6.18 7.62
C SER A 26 5.84 4.68 7.69
N LEU A 27 6.68 4.20 6.78
CA LEU A 27 7.03 2.78 6.65
C LEU A 27 8.22 2.38 7.52
N THR A 28 8.12 1.24 8.20
CA THR A 28 9.19 0.71 9.08
C THR A 28 9.89 -0.54 8.55
N ARG A 29 9.32 -1.25 7.57
CA ARG A 29 9.89 -2.49 7.03
C ARG A 29 10.06 -2.45 5.52
N ASN A 30 11.15 -3.05 5.05
CA ASN A 30 11.34 -3.35 3.63
C ASN A 30 10.36 -4.45 3.23
N PHE A 31 9.46 -4.13 2.31
CA PHE A 31 8.49 -5.05 1.77
C PHE A 31 9.19 -6.12 0.93
N THR A 32 9.21 -7.35 1.42
CA THR A 32 9.72 -8.51 0.67
C THR A 32 8.60 -9.26 -0.06
N GLU A 33 7.34 -8.85 0.15
CA GLU A 33 6.17 -9.50 -0.45
C GLU A 33 5.80 -8.92 -1.80
N GLU A 34 5.34 -9.80 -2.70
CA GLU A 34 4.99 -9.44 -4.07
C GLU A 34 3.80 -8.46 -4.16
N ARG A 35 2.83 -8.58 -3.26
CA ARG A 35 1.66 -7.70 -3.20
C ARG A 35 1.21 -7.67 -1.76
N CYS A 36 1.16 -6.49 -1.17
CA CYS A 36 0.69 -6.34 0.19
C CYS A 36 -0.24 -5.14 0.35
N CYS A 37 -1.03 -5.24 1.40
CA CYS A 37 -2.03 -4.25 1.78
C CYS A 37 -1.53 -3.55 3.04
N GLY A 38 -1.58 -2.22 3.04
CA GLY A 38 -1.06 -1.42 4.14
C GLY A 38 -2.08 -1.27 5.26
N ALA A 39 -1.61 -1.42 6.49
CA ALA A 39 -2.38 -1.13 7.70
C ALA A 39 -1.60 -0.15 8.59
N LEU A 40 -2.32 0.70 9.30
CA LEU A 40 -1.76 1.54 10.35
C LEU A 40 -1.72 0.74 11.66
N THR A 41 -0.55 0.68 12.27
CA THR A 41 -0.33 0.00 13.56
C THR A 41 -0.70 0.93 14.73
N THR A 42 -0.81 0.37 15.93
CA THR A 42 -0.97 1.14 17.18
C THR A 42 0.16 2.14 17.43
N GLY A 43 1.35 1.90 16.85
CA GLY A 43 2.49 2.82 16.93
C GLY A 43 2.39 4.03 15.99
N GLY A 44 1.38 4.09 15.11
CA GLY A 44 1.26 5.15 14.10
C GLY A 44 2.14 4.93 12.86
N THR A 45 2.75 3.75 12.74
CA THR A 45 3.53 3.36 11.57
C THR A 45 2.68 2.53 10.62
N TRP A 46 3.03 2.53 9.34
CA TRP A 46 2.35 1.72 8.33
C TRP A 46 3.15 0.46 8.08
N GLU A 47 2.47 -0.67 8.14
CA GLU A 47 3.06 -1.98 7.90
C GLU A 47 2.28 -2.71 6.81
N CYS A 48 2.96 -3.61 6.12
CA CYS A 48 2.32 -4.49 5.17
C CYS A 48 1.82 -5.75 5.86
N PHE A 49 0.59 -6.10 5.51
CA PHE A 49 -0.04 -7.33 5.92
C PHE A 49 -0.57 -8.08 4.69
N ASN A 50 -0.76 -9.38 4.87
CA ASN A 50 -1.45 -10.21 3.90
C ASN A 50 -2.86 -9.63 3.67
N CYS A 51 -3.18 -9.31 2.42
CA CYS A 51 -4.46 -8.70 2.04
C CYS A 51 -5.70 -9.55 2.41
N SER A 52 -5.51 -10.85 2.67
CA SER A 52 -6.55 -11.78 3.09
C SER A 52 -6.77 -11.81 4.61
N SER A 53 -5.90 -11.15 5.39
CA SER A 53 -6.11 -10.95 6.83
C SER A 53 -7.36 -10.11 7.06
N LYS A 54 -8.04 -10.38 8.17
CA LYS A 54 -9.22 -9.61 8.58
C LYS A 54 -8.85 -8.70 9.75
N MET A 55 -9.17 -7.42 9.61
CA MET A 55 -8.99 -6.42 10.65
C MET A 55 -10.03 -5.31 10.47
N TYR A 56 -10.09 -4.40 11.45
CA TYR A 56 -10.85 -3.16 11.33
C TYR A 56 -10.24 -2.25 10.27
N PHE A 57 -10.96 -1.23 9.87
CA PHE A 57 -10.52 -0.38 8.76
C PHE A 57 -11.01 1.05 8.89
N MET A 58 -10.25 1.96 8.31
CA MET A 58 -10.51 3.40 8.39
C MET A 58 -11.04 3.91 7.06
N CYS A 59 -12.27 4.42 7.05
CA CYS A 59 -12.81 5.14 5.90
C CYS A 59 -12.56 6.65 6.04
N TYR A 60 -12.50 7.36 4.91
CA TYR A 60 -12.46 8.81 4.84
C TYR A 60 -13.70 9.32 4.10
N LYS A 61 -14.50 10.15 4.77
CA LYS A 61 -15.74 10.72 4.21
C LYS A 61 -15.88 12.18 4.64
N GLN A 62 -16.04 13.08 3.67
CA GLN A 62 -16.36 14.50 3.92
C GLN A 62 -15.38 15.26 4.84
N GLY A 63 -14.12 14.82 4.94
CA GLY A 63 -13.14 15.44 5.85
C GLY A 63 -12.82 14.61 7.08
N ASP A 64 -13.64 13.60 7.39
CA ASP A 64 -13.54 12.84 8.62
C ASP A 64 -12.92 11.45 8.42
N HIS A 65 -12.10 11.04 9.39
CA HIS A 65 -11.56 9.70 9.55
C HIS A 65 -12.52 8.87 10.42
N ILE A 66 -13.11 7.83 9.85
CA ILE A 66 -14.15 7.03 10.51
C ILE A 66 -13.67 5.59 10.67
N LEU A 67 -13.44 5.17 11.91
CA LEU A 67 -13.11 3.79 12.24
C LEU A 67 -14.34 2.90 12.07
N ILE A 68 -14.21 1.83 11.30
CA ILE A 68 -15.23 0.80 11.16
C ILE A 68 -14.78 -0.46 11.92
N PRO A 69 -15.41 -0.80 13.05
CA PRO A 69 -15.03 -1.94 13.89
C PRO A 69 -15.57 -3.27 13.35
N GLU A 70 -15.37 -3.53 12.06
CA GLU A 70 -15.75 -4.79 11.41
C GLU A 70 -14.51 -5.50 10.86
N ASN A 71 -14.39 -6.80 11.14
CA ASN A 71 -13.28 -7.62 10.65
C ASN A 71 -13.47 -7.98 9.16
N LYS A 72 -12.75 -7.28 8.28
CA LYS A 72 -12.82 -7.48 6.82
C LYS A 72 -11.43 -7.63 6.20
N THR A 73 -11.37 -8.35 5.09
CA THR A 73 -10.19 -8.30 4.21
C THR A 73 -10.02 -6.90 3.64
N TRP A 74 -8.82 -6.58 3.16
CA TRP A 74 -8.55 -5.25 2.64
C TRP A 74 -9.50 -4.89 1.48
N LEU A 75 -9.77 -5.85 0.59
CA LEU A 75 -10.70 -5.66 -0.54
C LEU A 75 -12.15 -5.46 -0.06
N GLU A 76 -12.61 -6.27 0.88
CA GLU A 76 -13.94 -6.11 1.48
C GLU A 76 -14.11 -4.77 2.18
N ALA A 77 -13.08 -4.30 2.89
CA ALA A 77 -13.03 -2.99 3.52
C ALA A 77 -13.11 -1.86 2.49
N GLN A 78 -12.36 -1.96 1.38
CA GLN A 78 -12.42 -0.99 0.29
C GLN A 78 -13.83 -0.92 -0.33
N LEU A 79 -14.44 -2.08 -0.59
CA LEU A 79 -15.80 -2.17 -1.13
C LEU A 79 -16.82 -1.60 -0.14
N TYR A 80 -16.64 -1.83 1.16
CA TYR A 80 -17.50 -1.26 2.19
C TYR A 80 -17.47 0.27 2.18
N CYS A 81 -16.27 0.88 2.20
CA CYS A 81 -16.16 2.34 2.15
C CYS A 81 -16.82 2.87 0.86
N LYS A 82 -16.52 2.28 -0.30
CA LYS A 82 -17.12 2.70 -1.59
C LYS A 82 -18.65 2.62 -1.59
N LYS A 83 -19.22 1.53 -1.07
CA LYS A 83 -20.68 1.36 -0.95
C LYS A 83 -21.31 2.44 -0.06
N ASN A 84 -20.58 2.92 0.93
CA ASN A 84 -21.01 3.97 1.86
C ASN A 84 -20.60 5.39 1.40
N GLN A 85 -20.28 5.56 0.11
CA GLN A 85 -19.87 6.83 -0.51
C GLN A 85 -18.63 7.44 0.18
N SER A 86 -17.68 6.59 0.55
CA SER A 86 -16.38 6.97 1.13
C SER A 86 -15.26 6.15 0.47
N ASN A 87 -14.03 6.37 0.90
CA ASN A 87 -12.89 5.55 0.49
C ASN A 87 -12.14 5.06 1.71
N LEU A 88 -11.33 4.01 1.56
CA LEU A 88 -10.29 3.76 2.57
C LEU A 88 -9.38 4.98 2.66
N VAL A 89 -8.98 5.34 3.88
CA VAL A 89 -8.21 6.55 4.14
C VAL A 89 -6.86 6.54 3.41
N SER A 90 -6.53 7.67 2.78
CA SER A 90 -5.16 8.02 2.39
C SER A 90 -4.62 9.04 3.38
N ILE A 91 -3.36 8.88 3.79
CA ILE A 91 -2.71 9.76 4.77
C ILE A 91 -1.63 10.57 4.05
N ARG A 92 -1.79 11.89 4.01
CA ARG A 92 -1.01 12.77 3.13
C ARG A 92 0.05 13.58 3.85
N ASN A 93 0.01 13.61 5.17
CA ASN A 93 0.95 14.31 6.03
C ASN A 93 0.94 13.73 7.45
N GLU A 94 1.88 14.18 8.28
CA GLU A 94 2.06 13.72 9.67
C GLU A 94 0.85 14.03 10.56
N MET A 95 0.20 15.18 10.38
CA MET A 95 -0.98 15.57 11.16
C MET A 95 -2.17 14.64 10.88
N GLU A 96 -2.43 14.31 9.61
CA GLU A 96 -3.43 13.30 9.25
C GLU A 96 -3.07 11.93 9.83
N ASN A 97 -1.78 11.57 9.90
CA ASN A 97 -1.32 10.31 10.47
C ASN A 97 -1.66 10.20 11.96
N GLU A 98 -1.38 11.26 12.74
CA GLU A 98 -1.73 11.29 14.16
C GLU A 98 -3.26 11.28 14.36
N GLN A 99 -4.04 11.99 13.54
CA GLN A 99 -5.51 11.94 13.61
C GLN A 99 -6.06 10.53 13.39
N VAL A 100 -5.55 9.81 12.38
CA VAL A 100 -5.98 8.43 12.11
C VAL A 100 -5.57 7.51 13.26
N LYS A 101 -4.36 7.66 13.79
CA LYS A 101 -3.87 6.89 14.95
C LYS A 101 -4.70 7.12 16.21
N GLU A 102 -5.04 8.37 16.51
CA GLU A 102 -5.92 8.72 17.65
C GLU A 102 -7.32 8.09 17.49
N ALA A 103 -7.87 8.09 16.28
CA ALA A 103 -9.17 7.49 15.98
C ALA A 103 -9.21 5.95 16.17
N VAL A 104 -8.07 5.27 16.14
CA VAL A 104 -7.95 3.82 16.36
C VAL A 104 -8.07 3.45 17.86
N ASN A 105 -7.77 4.39 18.77
CA ASN A 105 -7.95 4.30 20.23
C ASN A 105 -7.58 2.93 20.86
N GLY A 106 -6.41 2.39 20.51
CA GLY A 106 -5.90 1.14 21.09
C GLY A 106 -6.43 -0.16 20.48
N SER A 107 -7.17 -0.09 19.36
CA SER A 107 -7.48 -1.28 18.55
C SER A 107 -6.21 -1.86 17.93
N ASP A 108 -6.24 -3.14 17.53
CA ASP A 108 -5.21 -3.73 16.68
C ASP A 108 -5.04 -2.97 15.35
N SER A 109 -4.01 -3.29 14.58
CA SER A 109 -3.75 -2.66 13.27
C SER A 109 -5.00 -2.56 12.39
N VAL A 110 -5.17 -1.43 11.71
CA VAL A 110 -6.36 -1.15 10.89
C VAL A 110 -5.99 -0.95 9.42
N TRP A 111 -6.83 -1.45 8.50
CA TRP A 111 -6.62 -1.21 7.09
C TRP A 111 -6.73 0.27 6.75
N ILE A 112 -5.74 0.72 5.98
CA ILE A 112 -5.74 2.02 5.29
C ILE A 112 -5.74 1.77 3.77
N GLY A 113 -5.92 2.82 2.98
CA GLY A 113 -6.03 2.72 1.53
C GLY A 113 -4.74 2.36 0.80
N LEU A 114 -3.66 2.04 1.50
CA LEU A 114 -2.33 1.83 0.92
C LEU A 114 -2.25 0.44 0.27
N GLN A 115 -1.76 0.41 -0.96
CA GLN A 115 -1.38 -0.81 -1.67
C GLN A 115 0.08 -0.72 -2.07
N TYR A 116 0.78 -1.85 -1.92
CA TYR A 116 2.14 -2.02 -2.39
C TYR A 116 2.19 -3.08 -3.49
N ASN A 117 2.79 -2.70 -4.62
CA ASN A 117 3.01 -3.61 -5.74
C ASN A 117 4.43 -3.41 -6.32
N TYR A 118 5.38 -4.22 -5.85
CA TYR A 118 6.75 -4.28 -6.39
C TYR A 118 6.83 -4.63 -7.89
N LYS A 119 5.77 -5.16 -8.54
CA LYS A 119 5.78 -5.39 -10.01
C LYS A 119 5.60 -4.08 -10.79
N VAL A 120 5.13 -3.03 -10.13
CA VAL A 120 5.05 -1.67 -10.68
C VAL A 120 6.40 -0.95 -10.50
N ALA A 121 7.29 -1.47 -9.64
CA ALA A 121 8.52 -0.83 -9.21
C ALA A 121 9.74 -0.98 -10.14
N CYS A 122 9.66 -1.53 -11.37
CA CYS A 122 10.87 -1.61 -12.21
C CYS A 122 10.65 -1.67 -13.74
N PRO A 123 11.47 -0.97 -14.60
CA PRO A 123 12.43 0.13 -14.33
C PRO A 123 12.29 1.37 -15.25
N PHE A 124 12.38 2.58 -14.68
CA PHE A 124 12.89 3.76 -15.42
C PHE A 124 14.41 3.98 -15.24
N ILE A 125 15.13 3.03 -14.63
CA ILE A 125 16.61 3.01 -14.55
C ILE A 125 17.23 2.19 -15.69
N ALA A 126 16.48 1.92 -16.77
CA ALA A 126 17.02 1.28 -17.97
C ALA A 126 17.48 2.34 -19.00
N ASN A 127 18.55 3.07 -18.70
CA ASN A 127 19.48 3.72 -19.63
C ASN A 127 20.57 4.37 -18.77
N ILE A 128 21.73 3.75 -18.58
CA ILE A 128 22.80 3.74 -19.56
C ILE A 128 23.55 2.39 -19.47
N LEU A 129 23.57 1.67 -20.60
CA LEU A 129 24.46 0.55 -20.98
C LEU A 129 24.18 -0.86 -20.39
N LEU A 130 23.62 -1.70 -21.29
CA LEU A 130 23.85 -3.15 -21.49
C LEU A 130 22.99 -4.17 -20.67
N ILE A 131 22.19 -4.95 -21.44
CA ILE A 131 22.03 -6.44 -21.41
C ILE A 131 21.66 -7.06 -20.04
N ALA A 132 20.59 -7.81 -19.79
CA ALA A 132 19.72 -8.69 -20.58
C ALA A 132 18.44 -9.00 -19.76
N PHE A 133 17.37 -9.38 -20.45
CA PHE A 133 16.25 -10.23 -20.01
C PHE A 133 16.05 -10.45 -18.50
N VAL A 134 14.98 -9.91 -17.91
CA VAL A 134 13.94 -10.73 -17.23
C VAL A 134 12.64 -9.94 -17.25
N PHE A 135 11.67 -10.42 -18.02
CA PHE A 135 10.28 -10.02 -17.95
C PHE A 135 9.71 -10.36 -16.57
N CYS A 136 8.93 -9.43 -16.03
CA CYS A 136 8.00 -9.64 -14.94
C CYS A 136 7.16 -10.92 -15.16
N GLY A 137 7.33 -11.93 -14.30
CA GLY A 137 6.36 -13.02 -14.07
C GLY A 137 6.42 -14.26 -14.98
N SER A 138 7.11 -15.32 -14.51
CA SER A 138 6.63 -16.73 -14.48
C SER A 138 7.80 -17.70 -14.32
N ILE A 139 8.06 -18.16 -13.08
CA ILE A 139 8.74 -19.45 -12.87
C ILE A 139 7.66 -20.53 -12.95
N SER A 140 7.41 -21.09 -14.14
CA SER A 140 6.96 -22.49 -14.24
C SER A 140 7.18 -23.02 -15.65
N LYS A 141 7.87 -24.16 -15.73
CA LYS A 141 8.20 -24.96 -16.93
C LYS A 141 9.27 -24.36 -17.84
N LEU A 142 10.51 -24.82 -17.66
CA LEU A 142 11.28 -25.45 -18.75
C LEU A 142 12.20 -26.52 -18.13
N ARG A 143 11.77 -27.77 -18.27
CA ARG A 143 12.55 -29.00 -18.06
C ARG A 143 13.19 -29.35 -19.42
N HIS A 144 14.45 -29.74 -19.38
CA HIS A 144 15.21 -30.53 -20.38
C HIS A 144 15.68 -29.87 -21.69
N ALA A 145 16.84 -30.37 -22.11
CA ALA A 145 17.64 -30.15 -23.32
C ALA A 145 18.50 -28.87 -23.30
N ALA A 146 19.82 -28.90 -23.52
CA ALA A 146 20.63 -29.91 -24.18
C ALA A 146 22.08 -29.90 -23.63
N SER A 147 22.68 -31.09 -23.72
CA SER A 147 24.11 -31.37 -23.71
C SER A 147 24.86 -30.62 -24.82
#